data_AF-A0A4V3IVI0-F1
#
_entry.id   AF-A0A4V3IVI0-F1
#
_cell.length_a   1.000
_cell.length_b   1.000
_cell.length_c   1.000
_cell.angle_alpha   90.00
_cell.angle_beta   90.00
_cell.angle_gamma   90.00
#
_symmetry.space_group_name_H-M   'P 1'
#
loop_
_entity.id
_entity.type
_entity.pdbx_description
1 polymer ?
#
loop_
_entity_poly.entity_id
_entity_poly.type
_entity_poly.pdbx_seq_one_letter_code
_entity_poly.pdbx_strand_id
1 'polypeptide(L)'
;MIQTGSIVLVDPARRERRLAELRHRRMLLRGLRDDVDLAWRGLLPADVDGSWRSAAQRGYSERRRELADELCRARRDLEDAITAIEAAIAAIAASA
;
A
#
# COMPACT_ATOMS: atom_id res chain seq x y z
N MET A 1 35.52 23.93 -30.44
CA MET A 1 34.53 24.20 -29.38
C MET A 1 34.00 22.86 -28.89
N ILE A 2 34.47 22.38 -27.74
CA ILE A 2 34.03 21.11 -27.17
C ILE A 2 32.79 21.42 -26.33
N GLN A 3 31.62 20.98 -26.79
CA GLN A 3 30.39 20.92 -25.99
C GLN A 3 30.63 19.86 -24.90
N THR A 4 31.10 20.32 -23.75
CA THR A 4 31.26 19.47 -22.57
C THR A 4 29.88 19.10 -22.07
N GLY A 5 29.67 17.79 -21.96
CA GLY A 5 28.40 17.17 -21.67
C GLY A 5 27.66 17.78 -20.49
N SER A 6 26.35 17.85 -20.67
CA SER A 6 25.35 17.96 -19.61
C SER A 6 25.49 16.75 -18.68
N ILE A 7 26.51 16.78 -17.82
CA ILE A 7 26.51 16.00 -16.59
C ILE A 7 25.46 16.70 -15.74
N VAL A 8 24.27 16.13 -15.74
CA VAL A 8 23.25 16.41 -14.75
C VAL A 8 23.87 16.05 -13.40
N LEU A 9 24.62 17.00 -12.82
CA LEU A 9 24.95 17.00 -11.41
C LEU A 9 23.60 16.99 -10.71
N VAL A 10 23.18 15.80 -10.27
CA VAL A 10 21.99 15.63 -9.45
C VAL A 10 22.25 16.48 -8.21
N ASP A 11 21.64 17.66 -8.16
CA ASP A 11 21.72 18.58 -7.03
C ASP A 11 21.44 17.77 -5.74
N PRO A 12 22.40 17.67 -4.81
CA PRO A 12 22.24 16.88 -3.60
C PRO A 12 21.00 17.33 -2.81
N ALA A 13 20.69 18.63 -2.81
CA ALA A 13 19.50 19.16 -2.15
C ALA A 13 18.19 18.74 -2.85
N ARG A 14 18.19 18.58 -4.18
CA ARG A 14 17.04 18.04 -4.92
C ARG A 14 16.83 16.55 -4.63
N ARG A 15 17.93 15.80 -4.54
CA ARG A 15 17.90 14.37 -4.22
C ARG A 15 17.41 14.11 -2.81
N GLU A 16 17.94 14.83 -1.83
CA GLU A 16 17.50 14.74 -0.42
C GLU A 16 16.02 15.06 -0.27
N ARG A 17 15.53 16.13 -0.91
CA ARG A 17 14.09 16.45 -0.95
C ARG A 17 13.26 15.32 -1.54
N ARG A 18 13.71 14.72 -2.64
CA ARG A 18 12.99 13.59 -3.27
C ARG A 18 12.98 12.36 -2.36
N LEU A 19 14.06 12.09 -1.66
CA LEU A 19 14.17 10.96 -0.73
C LEU A 19 13.28 11.17 0.51
N ALA A 20 13.25 12.39 1.05
CA ALA A 20 12.36 12.76 2.16
C ALA A 20 10.88 12.56 1.77
N GLU A 21 10.49 13.01 0.57
CA GLU A 21 9.14 12.83 0.05
C GLU A 21 8.76 11.35 -0.11
N LEU A 22 9.65 10.52 -0.67
CA LEU A 22 9.39 9.08 -0.80
C LEU A 22 9.28 8.39 0.56
N ARG A 23 10.11 8.76 1.53
CA ARG A 23 10.02 8.24 2.91
C ARG A 23 8.71 8.64 3.57
N HIS A 24 8.25 9.87 3.36
CA HIS A 24 6.96 10.35 3.86
C HIS A 24 5.80 9.58 3.23
N ARG A 25 5.79 9.40 1.91
CA ARG A 25 4.78 8.57 1.21
C ARG A 25 4.76 7.13 1.71
N ARG A 26 5.93 6.52 1.89
CA ARG A 26 6.05 5.16 2.45
C ARG A 26 5.43 5.08 3.85
N MET A 27 5.68 6.07 4.71
CA MET A 27 5.10 6.13 6.05
C MET A 27 3.56 6.18 5.97
N LEU A 28 3.01 7.07 5.13
CA LEU A 28 1.56 7.20 4.95
C LEU A 28 0.92 5.90 4.42
N LEU A 29 1.52 5.27 3.41
CA LEU A 29 1.01 4.03 2.85
C LEU A 29 1.06 2.86 3.84
N ARG A 30 2.11 2.78 4.66
CA ARG A 30 2.19 1.77 5.73
C ARG A 30 1.07 1.97 6.75
N GLY A 31 0.82 3.22 7.18
CA GLY A 31 -0.30 3.53 8.07
C GLY A 31 -1.64 3.10 7.47
N LEU A 32 -1.90 3.48 6.22
CA LEU A 32 -3.13 3.09 5.52
C LEU A 32 -3.27 1.56 5.36
N ARG A 33 -2.17 0.86 5.06
CA ARG A 33 -2.17 -0.60 4.98
C ARG A 33 -2.53 -1.22 6.33
N ASP A 34 -1.98 -0.70 7.41
CA ASP A 34 -2.25 -1.21 8.76
C ASP A 34 -3.71 -1.00 9.15
N ASP A 35 -4.31 0.14 8.79
CA ASP A 35 -5.74 0.41 8.99
C ASP A 35 -6.63 -0.55 8.17
N VAL A 36 -6.26 -0.80 6.90
CA VAL A 36 -6.97 -1.76 6.02
C VAL A 36 -6.85 -3.19 6.55
N ASP A 37 -5.67 -3.59 7.01
CA ASP A 37 -5.42 -4.92 7.59
C ASP A 37 -6.22 -5.12 8.89
N LEU A 38 -6.30 -4.09 9.74
CA LEU A 38 -7.14 -4.10 10.94
C LEU A 38 -8.63 -4.26 10.59
N ALA A 39 -9.13 -3.47 9.63
CA ALA A 39 -10.51 -3.55 9.17
C ALA A 39 -10.83 -4.93 8.57
N TRP A 40 -9.93 -5.45 7.75
CA TRP A 40 -10.07 -6.77 7.14
C TRP A 40 -10.15 -7.89 8.20
N ARG A 41 -9.27 -7.86 9.20
CA ARG A 41 -9.29 -8.84 10.30
C ARG A 41 -10.59 -8.81 11.10
N GLY A 42 -11.17 -7.61 11.27
CA GLY A 42 -12.47 -7.45 11.93
C GLY A 42 -13.64 -8.09 11.17
N LEU A 43 -13.48 -8.38 9.87
CA LEU A 43 -14.52 -8.99 9.04
C LEU A 43 -14.39 -10.50 8.91
N LEU A 44 -13.27 -11.11 9.28
CA LEU A 44 -13.12 -12.56 9.31
C LEU A 44 -14.22 -13.18 10.18
N PRO A 45 -14.87 -14.27 9.73
CA PRO A 45 -15.90 -14.91 10.53
C PRO A 45 -15.26 -15.51 11.78
N ALA A 46 -15.81 -15.19 12.95
CA ALA A 46 -15.83 -16.17 14.04
C ALA A 46 -16.77 -17.28 13.55
N ASP A 47 -16.32 -18.53 13.53
CA ASP A 47 -17.08 -19.66 13.01
C ASP A 47 -18.51 -19.67 13.56
N VAL A 48 -19.46 -19.37 12.68
CA VAL A 48 -20.86 -19.63 12.95
C VAL A 48 -21.40 -20.17 11.64
N ASP A 49 -21.25 -21.46 11.42
CA ASP A 49 -21.87 -22.14 10.28
C ASP A 49 -23.06 -22.94 10.81
N GLY A 50 -24.24 -22.66 10.30
CA GLY A 50 -25.48 -23.22 10.82
C GLY A 50 -26.61 -23.10 9.81
N SER A 51 -27.20 -24.24 9.47
CA SER A 51 -28.28 -24.43 8.49
C SER A 51 -29.60 -23.71 8.82
N TRP A 52 -29.63 -22.91 9.89
CA TRP A 52 -30.80 -22.21 10.44
C TRP A 52 -30.85 -20.70 10.14
N ARG A 53 -29.96 -20.17 9.30
CA ARG A 53 -29.92 -18.73 9.02
C ARG A 53 -31.13 -18.23 8.23
N SER A 54 -31.72 -17.13 8.67
CA SER A 54 -32.73 -16.38 7.92
C SER A 54 -32.15 -15.76 6.63
N ALA A 55 -33.02 -15.34 5.70
CA ALA A 55 -32.58 -14.68 4.47
C ALA A 55 -31.74 -13.40 4.74
N ALA A 56 -32.13 -12.61 5.75
CA ALA A 56 -31.40 -11.42 6.15
C ALA A 56 -29.99 -11.76 6.68
N GLN A 57 -29.86 -12.84 7.46
CA GLN A 57 -28.56 -13.30 7.97
C GLN A 57 -27.65 -13.79 6.84
N ARG A 58 -28.20 -14.46 5.82
CA ARG A 58 -27.41 -14.88 4.65
C ARG A 58 -26.93 -13.68 3.84
N GLY A 59 -27.81 -12.72 3.55
CA GLY A 59 -27.42 -11.50 2.83
C GLY A 59 -26.38 -10.66 3.57
N TYR A 60 -26.48 -10.59 4.91
CA TYR A 60 -25.45 -9.93 5.72
C TYR A 60 -24.09 -10.65 5.64
N SER A 61 -24.08 -11.98 5.73
CA SER A 61 -22.84 -12.77 5.59
C SER A 61 -22.21 -12.62 4.21
N GLU A 62 -23.02 -12.57 3.16
CA GLU A 62 -22.56 -12.33 1.78
C GLU A 62 -21.92 -10.93 1.65
N ARG A 63 -22.60 -9.87 2.12
CA ARG A 63 -22.05 -8.51 2.09
C ARG A 63 -20.75 -8.38 2.89
N ARG A 64 -20.64 -9.08 4.02
CA ARG A 64 -19.39 -9.15 4.80
C ARG A 64 -18.26 -9.82 4.01
N ARG A 65 -18.55 -10.89 3.28
CA ARG A 65 -17.57 -11.59 2.44
C ARG A 65 -17.09 -10.69 1.31
N GLU A 66 -18.01 -10.01 0.62
CA GLU A 66 -17.67 -9.05 -0.44
C GLU A 66 -16.75 -7.94 0.08
N LEU A 67 -17.07 -7.37 1.25
CA LEU A 67 -16.24 -6.33 1.86
C LEU A 67 -14.86 -6.85 2.28
N ALA A 68 -14.78 -8.08 2.80
CA ALA A 68 -13.50 -8.71 3.13
C ALA A 68 -12.65 -8.93 1.86
N ASP A 69 -13.26 -9.32 0.74
CA ASP A 69 -12.56 -9.47 -0.54
C ASP A 69 -12.07 -8.12 -1.09
N GLU A 70 -12.89 -7.07 -0.99
CA GLU A 70 -12.51 -5.70 -1.38
C GLU A 70 -11.32 -5.19 -0.56
N LEU A 71 -11.34 -5.36 0.76
CA LEU A 71 -10.23 -4.96 1.63
C LEU A 71 -8.97 -5.81 1.37
N CYS A 72 -9.13 -7.09 1.04
CA CYS A 72 -8.01 -7.95 0.65
C CYS A 72 -7.32 -7.45 -0.63
N ARG A 73 -8.11 -7.00 -1.62
CA ARG A 73 -7.58 -6.36 -2.85
C ARG A 73 -6.87 -5.05 -2.53
N ALA A 74 -7.51 -4.16 -1.75
CA ALA A 74 -6.91 -2.89 -1.35
C ALA A 74 -5.58 -3.08 -0.60
N ARG A 75 -5.50 -4.10 0.28
CA ARG A 75 -4.25 -4.46 0.98
C ARG A 75 -3.13 -4.82 0.00
N ARG A 76 -3.43 -5.60 -1.05
CA ARG A 76 -2.45 -5.97 -2.09
C ARG A 76 -2.00 -4.75 -2.89
N ASP A 77 -2.93 -3.89 -3.30
CA ASP A 77 -2.60 -2.67 -4.04
C ASP A 77 -1.67 -1.74 -3.23
N LEU A 78 -1.88 -1.67 -1.90
CA LEU A 78 -1.02 -0.93 -0.98
C LEU A 78 0.36 -1.58 -0.82
N GLU A 79 0.44 -2.91 -0.73
CA GLU A 79 1.70 -3.66 -0.68
C GLU A 79 2.54 -3.43 -1.96
N ASP A 80 1.88 -3.43 -3.13
CA ASP A 80 2.53 -3.15 -4.42
C ASP A 80 3.05 -1.70 -4.48
N ALA A 81 2.24 -0.73 -4.02
CA ALA A 81 2.65 0.67 -3.97
C ALA A 81 3.83 0.92 -3.02
N ILE A 82 3.83 0.27 -1.85
CA ILE A 82 4.95 0.31 -0.89
C ILE A 82 6.21 -0.26 -1.54
N THR A 83 6.11 -1.41 -2.21
CA THR A 83 7.21 -2.06 -2.92
C THR A 83 7.80 -1.15 -3.99
N ALA A 84 6.95 -0.49 -4.79
CA ALA A 84 7.39 0.46 -5.81
C ALA A 84 8.15 1.66 -5.23
N ILE A 85 7.71 2.19 -4.08
CA ILE A 85 8.40 3.28 -3.39
C ILE A 85 9.73 2.82 -2.80
N GLU A 86 9.80 1.62 -2.23
CA GLU A 86 11.04 1.05 -1.70
C GLU A 86 12.07 0.84 -2.81
N ALA A 87 11.64 0.36 -3.98
CA ALA A 87 12.48 0.27 -5.18
C ALA A 87 12.97 1.65 -5.64
N ALA A 88 12.09 2.67 -5.66
CA ALA A 88 12.48 4.03 -6.03
C ALA A 88 13.49 4.65 -5.05
N ILE A 89 13.32 4.40 -3.74
CA ILE A 89 14.28 4.82 -2.70
C ILE A 89 15.62 4.12 -2.92
N ALA A 90 15.63 2.81 -3.17
CA ALA A 90 16.84 2.04 -3.39
C ALA A 90 17.60 2.52 -4.64
N ALA A 91 16.89 2.78 -5.75
CA ALA A 91 17.49 3.32 -6.98
C ALA A 91 18.11 4.71 -6.75
N ILE A 92 17.44 5.57 -5.99
CA ILE A 92 18.00 6.87 -5.61
C ILE A 92 19.21 6.69 -4.69
N ALA A 93 19.19 5.74 -3.75
CA ALA A 93 20.32 5.50 -2.85
C ALA A 93 21.55 4.94 -3.57
N ALA A 94 21.36 4.02 -4.52
CA ALA A 94 22.43 3.41 -5.32
C ALA A 94 23.07 4.36 -6.36
N SER A 95 22.44 5.52 -6.61
CA SER A 95 23.00 6.60 -7.45
C SER A 95 23.73 7.68 -6.64
N ALA A 96 24.05 7.42 -5.36
CA ALA A 96 25.05 8.17 -4.58
C ALA A 96 26.44 7.68 -4.95
#